data_AF-A0A6A6CDG5-F1
#
_entry.id   AF-A0A6A6CDG5-F1
#
_cell.length_a   1.000
_cell.length_b   1.000
_cell.length_c   1.000
_cell.angle_alpha   90.00
_cell.angle_beta   90.00
_cell.angle_gamma   90.00
#
_symmetry.space_group_name_H-M   'P 1'
#
loop_
_entity.id
_entity.type
_entity.pdbx_description
1 polymer ?
#
loop_
_entity_poly.entity_id
_entity_poly.type
_entity_poly.pdbx_seq_one_letter_code
_entity_poly.pdbx_strand_id
1 'polypeptide(L)'
;MAGMSSKRLQKELAKIQGTLPPGISLVSASDLKTWEMDIRVLDNPLYHPEENYRLRFSFSTSYPIEAPEVVFVQLASPHRRIPMHPHIYSNGIICLDLLDSQGWSPVHNVESICISIQSMLASNTKDERPPGDAEFVRSNRSRPRDISFLYHDPHKALAHLRGFTSQPTNWYKCPLTRRAAVLILLYADRGGDLKVVLTIRSAGLKNYAGQAALPGGKSDTLQETPFMTARREAFEEIGLPMSDQNLPPGYTVEHLTELPSNLAMTELGVRPCVAYLKTPPPSDRNKNPDAARDILPKLDAREVAAVFTAPFQNFLREKDIDPEARENVPGEWYRGSWHSWHETAWRMHQFFVPVTRSTVFLAKRPTSYTDPRPPKARNTTTGAKSSGSSSPQSSLQPPLPKAFYKPDSQDPLQQPRYRVFGMTARILVDAATVAYGDEPEFEHNSHFGDEDMIAKLLAIGRLSEERKEGEVLTREVMQKAKVARTGGPKI
;
A
#
# COMPACT_ATOMS: atom_id res chain seq x y z
N MET A 1 -5.40 -11.03 48.57
CA MET A 1 -6.54 -11.22 47.64
C MET A 1 -5.98 -11.76 46.33
N ALA A 2 -6.43 -12.93 45.87
CA ALA A 2 -6.02 -13.44 44.56
C ALA A 2 -6.46 -12.44 43.47
N GLY A 3 -5.51 -12.02 42.61
CA GLY A 3 -5.76 -11.09 41.52
C GLY A 3 -6.80 -11.64 40.53
N MET A 4 -7.43 -10.74 39.76
CA MET A 4 -8.43 -11.10 38.74
C MET A 4 -7.92 -12.17 37.76
N SER A 5 -6.64 -12.08 37.37
CA SER A 5 -5.93 -13.08 36.54
C SER A 5 -5.93 -14.48 37.17
N SER A 6 -5.53 -14.61 38.44
CA SER A 6 -5.46 -15.91 39.12
C SER A 6 -6.82 -16.58 39.24
N LYS A 7 -7.89 -15.81 39.50
CA LYS A 7 -9.26 -16.34 39.54
C LYS A 7 -9.72 -16.84 38.17
N ARG A 8 -9.39 -16.10 37.10
CA ARG A 8 -9.68 -16.49 35.71
C ARG A 8 -8.99 -17.80 35.36
N LEU A 9 -7.69 -17.91 35.61
CA LEU A 9 -6.89 -19.09 35.31
C LEU A 9 -7.34 -20.32 36.12
N GLN A 10 -7.67 -20.16 37.41
CA GLN A 10 -8.22 -21.28 38.19
C GLN A 10 -9.53 -21.83 37.61
N LYS A 11 -10.40 -20.95 37.10
CA LYS A 11 -11.66 -21.36 36.46
C LYS A 11 -11.41 -22.07 35.12
N GLU A 12 -10.45 -21.59 34.33
CA GLU A 12 -10.06 -22.25 33.08
C GLU A 12 -9.42 -23.61 33.34
N LEU A 13 -8.54 -23.73 34.34
CA LEU A 13 -7.90 -24.99 34.69
C LEU A 13 -8.93 -26.05 35.10
N ALA A 14 -9.90 -25.68 35.94
CA ALA A 14 -10.98 -26.57 36.33
C ALA A 14 -11.82 -27.04 35.15
N LYS A 15 -12.00 -26.20 34.12
CA LYS A 15 -12.71 -26.56 32.88
C LYS A 15 -11.88 -27.53 32.02
N ILE A 16 -10.59 -27.26 31.85
CA ILE A 16 -9.64 -28.04 31.04
C ILE A 16 -9.39 -29.43 31.64
N GLN A 17 -9.40 -29.55 32.97
CA GLN A 17 -9.30 -30.83 33.68
C GLN A 17 -10.54 -31.73 33.50
N GLY A 18 -11.65 -31.18 32.98
CA GLY A 18 -12.84 -31.94 32.60
C GLY A 18 -12.69 -32.58 31.22
N THR A 19 -13.54 -32.17 30.29
CA THR A 19 -13.56 -32.70 28.92
C THR A 19 -12.97 -31.69 27.96
N LEU A 20 -11.90 -32.07 27.25
CA LEU A 20 -11.31 -31.30 26.16
C LEU A 20 -11.77 -31.83 24.80
N PRO A 21 -11.74 -30.99 23.74
CA PRO A 21 -12.01 -31.44 22.38
C PRO A 21 -11.04 -32.55 21.94
N PRO A 22 -11.44 -33.44 21.02
CA PRO A 22 -10.59 -34.50 20.49
C PRO A 22 -9.27 -33.96 19.94
N GLY A 23 -8.16 -34.61 20.33
CA GLY A 23 -6.83 -34.21 19.89
C GLY A 23 -6.20 -33.06 20.68
N ILE A 24 -6.88 -32.51 21.70
CA ILE A 24 -6.31 -31.51 22.62
C ILE A 24 -6.18 -32.14 24.01
N SER A 25 -5.01 -32.03 24.64
CA SER A 25 -4.79 -32.57 25.98
C SER A 25 -3.89 -31.67 26.83
N LEU A 26 -4.18 -31.62 28.13
CA LEU A 26 -3.36 -30.90 29.11
C LEU A 26 -2.17 -31.78 29.53
N VAL A 27 -0.95 -31.23 29.43
CA VAL A 27 0.27 -31.92 29.87
C VAL A 27 0.71 -31.45 31.24
N SER A 28 0.80 -30.13 31.43
CA SER A 28 1.26 -29.55 32.69
C SER A 28 0.59 -28.20 32.94
N ALA A 29 0.21 -27.97 34.18
CA ALA A 29 -0.27 -26.70 34.70
C ALA A 29 0.14 -26.57 36.18
N SER A 30 1.44 -26.77 36.45
CA SER A 30 2.01 -26.79 37.79
C SER A 30 1.92 -25.45 38.52
N ASP A 31 1.83 -24.34 37.77
CA ASP A 31 1.58 -23.01 38.31
C ASP A 31 0.57 -22.23 37.44
N LEU A 32 0.22 -21.01 37.87
CA LEU A 32 -0.66 -20.11 37.12
C LEU A 32 0.11 -19.18 36.17
N LYS A 33 1.38 -19.48 35.86
CA LYS A 33 2.23 -18.68 34.98
C LYS A 33 2.50 -19.37 33.66
N THR A 34 2.68 -20.69 33.65
CA THR A 34 3.04 -21.43 32.45
C THR A 34 2.30 -22.75 32.38
N TRP A 35 1.55 -22.96 31.30
CA TRP A 35 0.85 -24.22 31.02
C TRP A 35 1.36 -24.85 29.73
N GLU A 36 1.27 -26.17 29.66
CA GLU A 36 1.66 -26.96 28.50
C GLU A 36 0.49 -27.80 28.01
N MET A 37 0.20 -27.68 26.72
CA MET A 37 -0.89 -28.38 26.04
C MET A 37 -0.31 -29.18 24.87
N ASP A 38 -0.92 -30.30 24.56
CA ASP A 38 -0.64 -31.09 23.35
C ASP A 38 -1.81 -30.98 22.38
N ILE A 39 -1.49 -30.71 21.10
CA ILE A 39 -2.44 -30.69 19.99
C ILE A 39 -2.07 -31.77 18.97
N ARG A 40 -3.10 -32.44 18.46
CA ARG A 40 -3.05 -33.41 17.37
C ARG A 40 -3.99 -32.98 16.26
N VAL A 41 -3.54 -33.12 15.02
CA VAL A 41 -4.33 -32.79 13.83
C VAL A 41 -5.01 -34.07 13.36
N LEU A 42 -6.34 -34.05 13.29
CA LEU A 42 -7.13 -35.26 13.02
C LEU A 42 -7.33 -35.49 11.51
N ASP A 43 -7.60 -34.42 10.76
CA ASP A 43 -8.10 -34.50 9.39
C ASP A 43 -7.20 -33.72 8.39
N ASN A 44 -5.91 -34.06 8.32
CA ASN A 44 -5.01 -33.45 7.34
C ASN A 44 -3.84 -34.38 6.96
N PRO A 45 -3.57 -34.61 5.66
CA PRO A 45 -2.54 -35.55 5.21
C PRO A 45 -1.10 -35.09 5.47
N LEU A 46 -0.86 -33.81 5.75
CA LEU A 46 0.48 -33.26 6.03
C LEU A 46 0.97 -33.59 7.44
N TYR A 47 0.08 -33.95 8.36
CA TYR A 47 0.43 -34.23 9.74
C TYR A 47 0.05 -35.66 10.10
N HIS A 48 0.93 -36.35 10.80
CA HIS A 48 0.64 -37.72 11.23
C HIS A 48 -0.44 -37.71 12.33
N PRO A 49 -1.48 -38.57 12.23
CA PRO A 49 -2.61 -38.55 13.15
C PRO A 49 -2.26 -38.98 14.58
N GLU A 50 -1.09 -39.58 14.81
CA GLU A 50 -0.59 -39.92 16.14
C GLU A 50 0.48 -38.93 16.66
N GLU A 51 0.93 -37.99 15.82
CA GLU A 51 1.91 -36.99 16.20
C GLU A 51 1.25 -35.92 17.08
N ASN A 52 1.89 -35.61 18.20
CA ASN A 52 1.46 -34.54 19.09
C ASN A 52 2.43 -33.37 18.95
N TYR A 53 1.89 -32.16 18.93
CA TYR A 53 2.65 -30.92 18.92
C TYR A 53 2.47 -30.22 20.28
N ARG A 54 3.60 -29.84 20.91
CA ARG A 54 3.60 -29.22 22.24
C ARG A 54 3.42 -27.71 22.11
N LEU A 55 2.40 -27.17 22.75
CA LEU A 55 2.23 -25.74 23.00
C LEU A 55 2.65 -25.38 24.42
N ARG A 56 3.25 -24.21 24.57
CA ARG A 56 3.52 -23.59 25.86
C ARG A 56 2.82 -22.24 25.92
N PHE A 57 1.95 -22.09 26.92
CA PHE A 57 1.25 -20.87 27.28
C PHE A 57 2.01 -20.17 28.40
N SER A 58 2.24 -18.86 28.28
CA SER A 58 2.79 -18.02 29.35
C SER A 58 1.84 -16.87 29.63
N PHE A 59 1.40 -16.74 30.89
CA PHE A 59 0.38 -15.79 31.30
C PHE A 59 0.99 -14.56 31.98
N SER A 60 0.58 -13.38 31.55
CA SER A 60 0.93 -12.12 32.23
C SER A 60 0.02 -11.89 33.45
N THR A 61 0.44 -11.00 34.33
CA THR A 61 -0.40 -10.55 35.47
C THR A 61 -1.67 -9.83 35.02
N SER A 62 -1.71 -9.35 33.78
CA SER A 62 -2.83 -8.63 33.17
C SER A 62 -3.80 -9.54 32.43
N TYR A 63 -3.53 -10.85 32.30
CA TYR A 63 -4.48 -11.80 31.72
C TYR A 63 -5.83 -11.78 32.47
N PRO A 64 -7.00 -11.81 31.80
CA PRO A 64 -7.23 -11.98 30.36
C PRO A 64 -7.35 -10.66 29.56
N ILE A 65 -7.07 -9.50 30.17
CA ILE A 65 -7.09 -8.21 29.43
C ILE A 65 -6.02 -8.23 28.33
N GLU A 66 -4.86 -8.80 28.66
CA GLU A 66 -3.80 -9.09 27.70
C GLU A 66 -3.81 -10.56 27.29
N ALA A 67 -3.46 -10.82 26.03
CA ALA A 67 -3.29 -12.18 25.50
C ALA A 67 -2.18 -12.94 26.23
N PRO A 68 -2.28 -14.27 26.35
CA PRO A 68 -1.17 -15.11 26.79
C PRO A 68 -0.16 -15.25 25.64
N GLU A 69 1.11 -15.46 25.97
CA GLU A 69 2.10 -15.83 24.96
C GLU A 69 2.00 -17.32 24.66
N VAL A 70 1.85 -17.69 23.39
CA VAL A 70 1.69 -19.08 22.96
C VAL A 70 2.71 -19.40 21.88
N VAL A 71 3.50 -20.45 22.12
CA VAL A 71 4.50 -20.93 21.16
C VAL A 71 4.50 -22.46 21.09
N PHE A 72 4.84 -23.00 19.93
CA PHE A 72 5.22 -24.40 19.82
C PHE A 72 6.60 -24.63 20.44
N VAL A 73 6.77 -25.75 21.13
CA VAL A 73 8.04 -26.13 21.74
C VAL A 73 8.55 -27.41 21.09
N GLN A 74 9.80 -27.36 20.63
CA GLN A 74 10.50 -28.55 20.18
C GLN A 74 11.07 -29.30 21.38
N LEU A 75 10.78 -30.59 21.48
CA LEU A 75 11.29 -31.47 22.55
C LEU A 75 12.02 -32.66 21.94
N ALA A 76 13.14 -33.06 22.56
CA ALA A 76 13.90 -34.23 22.14
C ALA A 76 13.32 -35.55 22.71
N SER A 77 12.69 -35.51 23.89
CA SER A 77 12.10 -36.68 24.54
C SER A 77 10.88 -36.31 25.42
N PRO A 78 9.68 -36.87 25.16
CA PRO A 78 9.31 -37.53 23.90
C PRO A 78 9.54 -36.57 22.72
N HIS A 79 9.89 -37.11 21.55
CA HIS A 79 10.20 -36.28 20.38
C HIS A 79 8.97 -35.48 19.95
N ARG A 80 9.05 -34.15 19.96
CA ARG A 80 8.00 -33.21 19.52
C ARG A 80 8.62 -32.21 18.57
N ARG A 81 8.14 -32.19 17.32
CA ARG A 81 8.57 -31.21 16.32
C ARG A 81 7.70 -29.96 16.41
N ILE A 82 8.18 -28.86 15.84
CA ILE A 82 7.33 -27.71 15.54
C ILE A 82 6.65 -28.02 14.19
N PRO A 83 5.31 -28.01 14.11
CA PRO A 83 4.60 -28.34 12.87
C PRO A 83 5.05 -27.41 11.74
N MET A 84 5.17 -27.95 10.53
CA MET A 84 5.43 -27.15 9.33
C MET A 84 4.12 -26.51 8.88
N HIS A 85 4.12 -25.18 8.79
CA HIS A 85 2.95 -24.39 8.46
C HIS A 85 3.37 -23.00 7.99
N PRO A 86 2.70 -22.41 6.98
CA PRO A 86 3.01 -21.06 6.47
C PRO A 86 2.91 -19.94 7.51
N HIS A 87 2.30 -20.23 8.66
CA HIS A 87 2.12 -19.30 9.78
C HIS A 87 2.83 -19.74 11.07
N ILE A 88 3.78 -20.69 11.01
CA ILE A 88 4.53 -21.14 12.20
C ILE A 88 6.02 -21.09 11.92
N TYR A 89 6.72 -20.21 12.63
CA TYR A 89 8.16 -20.04 12.52
C TYR A 89 8.93 -21.21 13.14
N SER A 90 10.18 -21.42 12.73
CA SER A 90 11.02 -22.52 13.19
C SER A 90 11.43 -22.42 14.66
N ASN A 91 11.27 -21.26 15.30
CA ASN A 91 11.39 -21.10 16.75
C ASN A 91 10.07 -21.34 17.51
N GLY A 92 9.01 -21.73 16.80
CA GLY A 92 7.71 -22.08 17.37
C GLY A 92 6.77 -20.90 17.56
N ILE A 93 7.18 -19.69 17.18
CA ILE A 93 6.30 -18.52 17.19
C ILE A 93 5.15 -18.75 16.20
N ILE A 94 3.93 -18.50 16.66
CA ILE A 94 2.70 -18.71 15.91
C ILE A 94 2.22 -17.38 15.41
N CYS A 95 2.05 -17.30 14.11
CA CYS A 95 1.42 -16.20 13.42
C CYS A 95 -0.10 -16.49 13.40
N LEU A 96 -0.81 -16.13 14.47
CA LEU A 96 -2.28 -16.15 14.53
C LEU A 96 -2.84 -14.84 15.12
N ASP A 97 -3.86 -14.27 14.45
CA ASP A 97 -4.49 -12.97 14.78
C ASP A 97 -5.00 -12.87 16.23
N LEU A 98 -5.65 -13.92 16.72
CA LEU A 98 -6.18 -13.95 18.07
C LEU A 98 -5.07 -14.01 19.14
N LEU A 99 -3.79 -14.12 18.78
CA LEU A 99 -2.67 -14.09 19.73
C LEU A 99 -1.95 -12.73 19.75
N ASP A 100 -2.29 -11.82 18.83
CA ASP A 100 -1.69 -10.50 18.73
C ASP A 100 -2.43 -9.46 19.58
N SER A 101 -1.79 -8.31 19.81
CA SER A 101 -2.35 -7.23 20.64
C SER A 101 -3.59 -6.53 20.07
N GLN A 102 -3.83 -6.62 18.76
CA GLN A 102 -4.93 -5.99 18.03
C GLN A 102 -6.15 -6.92 17.88
N GLY A 103 -5.92 -8.22 17.69
CA GLY A 103 -6.94 -9.25 17.50
C GLY A 103 -7.38 -9.96 18.80
N TRP A 104 -6.63 -9.80 19.90
CA TRP A 104 -7.00 -10.40 21.19
C TRP A 104 -8.29 -9.82 21.77
N SER A 105 -9.18 -10.72 22.19
CA SER A 105 -10.34 -10.40 23.00
C SER A 105 -10.34 -11.22 24.30
N PRO A 106 -10.62 -10.61 25.47
CA PRO A 106 -10.69 -11.32 26.76
C PRO A 106 -11.75 -12.43 26.85
N VAL A 107 -12.60 -12.57 25.83
CA VAL A 107 -13.55 -13.68 25.67
C VAL A 107 -12.82 -15.02 25.40
N HIS A 108 -11.65 -14.97 24.76
CA HIS A 108 -10.85 -16.15 24.47
C HIS A 108 -10.20 -16.72 25.74
N ASN A 109 -10.03 -18.03 25.74
CA ASN A 109 -9.44 -18.83 26.80
C ASN A 109 -8.49 -19.89 26.20
N VAL A 110 -7.75 -20.61 27.04
CA VAL A 110 -6.77 -21.62 26.59
C VAL A 110 -7.39 -22.66 25.65
N GLU A 111 -8.61 -23.13 25.95
CA GLU A 111 -9.32 -24.10 25.13
C GLU A 111 -9.67 -23.53 23.75
N SER A 112 -10.25 -22.32 23.69
CA SER A 112 -10.58 -21.68 22.39
C SER A 112 -9.34 -21.40 21.55
N ILE A 113 -8.21 -21.06 22.18
CA ILE A 113 -6.93 -20.87 21.48
C ILE A 113 -6.45 -22.20 20.88
N CYS A 114 -6.50 -23.29 21.66
CA CYS A 114 -6.09 -24.60 21.16
C CYS A 114 -6.98 -25.06 19.99
N ILE A 115 -8.29 -24.83 20.06
CA ILE A 115 -9.23 -25.13 18.97
C ILE A 115 -8.87 -24.34 17.71
N SER A 116 -8.61 -23.04 17.82
CA SER A 116 -8.24 -22.21 16.68
C SER A 116 -6.91 -22.66 16.05
N ILE A 117 -5.90 -22.99 16.86
CA ILE A 117 -4.62 -23.50 16.36
C ILE A 117 -4.81 -24.87 15.69
N GLN A 118 -5.61 -25.76 16.28
CA GLN A 118 -5.91 -27.07 15.68
C GLN A 118 -6.65 -26.92 14.34
N SER A 119 -7.61 -25.98 14.26
CA SER A 119 -8.34 -25.67 13.02
C SER A 119 -7.43 -25.06 11.95
N MET A 120 -6.52 -24.16 12.33
CA MET A 120 -5.50 -23.61 11.44
C MET A 120 -4.59 -24.72 10.88
N LEU A 121 -4.12 -25.65 11.71
CA LEU A 121 -3.32 -26.77 11.24
C LEU A 121 -4.14 -27.70 10.34
N ALA A 122 -5.39 -28.00 10.69
CA ALA A 122 -6.26 -28.87 9.90
C ALA A 122 -6.55 -28.32 8.49
N SER A 123 -6.60 -27.01 8.32
CA SER A 123 -6.82 -26.36 7.01
C SER A 123 -5.54 -26.17 6.18
N ASN A 124 -4.37 -26.59 6.67
CA ASN A 124 -3.11 -26.40 5.96
C ASN A 124 -3.06 -27.18 4.64
N THR A 125 -2.60 -26.53 3.59
CA THR A 125 -2.40 -27.12 2.26
C THR A 125 -0.93 -27.12 1.82
N LYS A 126 -0.04 -26.51 2.61
CA LYS A 126 1.36 -26.31 2.24
C LYS A 126 2.31 -26.76 3.34
N ASP A 127 3.21 -27.66 2.99
CA ASP A 127 4.31 -28.07 3.85
C ASP A 127 5.49 -27.10 3.71
N GLU A 128 5.31 -25.87 4.18
CA GLU A 128 6.34 -24.81 4.14
C GLU A 128 6.35 -23.95 5.41
N ARG A 129 7.43 -23.20 5.63
CA ARG A 129 7.56 -22.20 6.71
C ARG A 129 7.12 -20.81 6.22
N PRO A 130 6.84 -19.85 7.12
CA PRO A 130 6.62 -18.47 6.72
C PRO A 130 7.79 -17.93 5.87
N PRO A 131 7.52 -17.10 4.85
CA PRO A 131 8.57 -16.39 4.13
C PRO A 131 9.49 -15.63 5.08
N GLY A 132 10.81 -15.73 4.87
CA GLY A 132 11.80 -15.04 5.71
C GLY A 132 12.03 -15.66 7.10
N ASP A 133 11.56 -16.89 7.36
CA ASP A 133 11.71 -17.60 8.65
C ASP A 133 13.11 -17.49 9.28
N ALA A 134 14.16 -17.84 8.53
CA ALA A 134 15.54 -17.80 9.04
C ALA A 134 15.99 -16.38 9.44
N GLU A 135 15.55 -15.35 8.72
CA GLU A 135 15.87 -13.95 9.01
C GLU A 135 15.08 -13.46 10.23
N PHE A 136 13.79 -13.78 10.29
CA PHE A 136 12.92 -13.47 11.42
C PHE A 136 13.43 -14.09 12.72
N VAL A 137 13.72 -15.40 12.73
CA VAL A 137 14.22 -16.09 13.92
C VAL A 137 15.56 -15.53 14.38
N ARG A 138 16.42 -15.09 13.45
CA ARG A 138 17.72 -14.49 13.76
C ARG A 138 17.61 -13.07 14.31
N SER A 139 16.72 -12.25 13.74
CA SER A 139 16.66 -10.81 13.99
C SER A 139 15.62 -10.42 15.05
N ASN A 140 14.57 -11.21 15.23
CA ASN A 140 13.50 -10.89 16.16
C ASN A 140 14.04 -10.77 17.60
N ARG A 141 13.67 -9.69 18.26
CA ARG A 141 13.94 -9.43 19.69
C ARG A 141 12.65 -9.17 20.48
N SER A 142 11.52 -9.13 19.78
CA SER A 142 10.21 -8.86 20.35
C SER A 142 9.58 -10.12 20.91
N ARG A 143 8.79 -9.96 21.98
CA ARG A 143 8.00 -11.05 22.57
C ARG A 143 6.91 -11.49 21.59
N PRO A 144 6.55 -12.79 21.53
CA PRO A 144 5.57 -13.31 20.58
C PRO A 144 4.29 -12.46 20.44
N ARG A 145 3.76 -11.95 21.55
CA ARG A 145 2.57 -11.11 21.60
C ARG A 145 2.75 -9.69 21.01
N ASP A 146 3.94 -9.11 21.21
CA ASP A 146 4.25 -7.75 20.78
C ASP A 146 4.73 -7.73 19.31
N ILE A 147 4.79 -8.89 18.66
CA ILE A 147 5.06 -9.00 17.23
C ILE A 147 3.76 -8.65 16.52
N SER A 148 3.74 -7.49 15.88
CA SER A 148 2.69 -7.15 14.93
C SER A 148 2.90 -7.99 13.68
N PHE A 149 2.33 -9.19 13.67
CA PHE A 149 2.11 -9.90 12.42
C PHE A 149 1.06 -9.09 11.66
N LEU A 150 1.49 -8.18 10.80
CA LEU A 150 0.57 -7.50 9.89
C LEU A 150 0.05 -8.57 8.93
N TYR A 151 -1.07 -9.20 9.28
CA TYR A 151 -1.82 -10.07 8.38
C TYR A 151 -2.48 -9.22 7.31
N HIS A 152 -1.71 -8.83 6.32
CA HIS A 152 -2.29 -8.70 5.01
C HIS A 152 -2.06 -10.04 4.36
N ASP A 153 -3.11 -10.84 4.28
CA ASP A 153 -3.13 -11.82 3.21
C ASP A 153 -3.16 -10.99 1.91
N PRO A 154 -2.02 -10.84 1.18
CA PRO A 154 -2.06 -10.12 -0.08
C PRO A 154 -3.07 -10.78 -1.01
N HIS A 155 -3.35 -12.09 -0.86
CA HIS A 155 -4.35 -12.77 -1.67
C HIS A 155 -5.75 -12.22 -1.46
N LYS A 156 -6.17 -11.87 -0.24
CA LYS A 156 -7.47 -11.23 0.01
C LYS A 156 -7.54 -9.86 -0.63
N ALA A 157 -6.51 -9.02 -0.42
CA ALA A 157 -6.49 -7.67 -0.98
C ALA A 157 -6.45 -7.68 -2.52
N LEU A 158 -5.64 -8.58 -3.09
CA LEU A 158 -5.60 -8.82 -4.53
C LEU A 158 -6.90 -9.42 -5.05
N ALA A 159 -7.60 -10.27 -4.29
CA ALA A 159 -8.90 -10.82 -4.68
C ALA A 159 -9.98 -9.73 -4.73
N HIS A 160 -10.01 -8.81 -3.76
CA HIS A 160 -10.91 -7.66 -3.82
C HIS A 160 -10.64 -6.80 -5.05
N LEU A 161 -9.36 -6.51 -5.34
CA LEU A 161 -8.98 -5.75 -6.54
C LEU A 161 -9.40 -6.46 -7.83
N ARG A 162 -9.17 -7.78 -7.95
CA ARG A 162 -9.61 -8.57 -9.11
C ARG A 162 -11.14 -8.60 -9.26
N GLY A 163 -11.86 -8.65 -8.14
CA GLY A 163 -13.32 -8.65 -8.12
C GLY A 163 -13.94 -7.26 -8.30
N PHE A 164 -13.15 -6.18 -8.25
CA PHE A 164 -13.66 -4.83 -8.33
C PHE A 164 -14.19 -4.53 -9.74
N THR A 165 -15.48 -4.19 -9.81
CA THR A 165 -16.13 -3.77 -11.05
C THR A 165 -16.33 -2.25 -11.03
N SER A 166 -15.58 -1.54 -11.87
CA SER A 166 -15.75 -0.09 -12.04
C SER A 166 -17.07 0.25 -12.73
N GLN A 167 -17.63 1.40 -12.38
CA GLN A 167 -18.70 2.02 -13.16
C GLN A 167 -18.23 2.36 -14.60
N PRO A 168 -19.16 2.56 -15.56
CA PRO A 168 -18.83 2.94 -16.93
C PRO A 168 -17.94 4.18 -16.97
N THR A 169 -16.83 4.09 -17.68
CA THR A 169 -15.84 5.17 -17.75
C THR A 169 -16.18 6.20 -18.84
N ASN A 170 -16.03 7.49 -18.52
CA ASN A 170 -16.08 8.57 -19.49
C ASN A 170 -14.70 8.85 -20.12
N TRP A 171 -13.66 8.12 -19.75
CA TRP A 171 -12.31 8.29 -20.30
C TRP A 171 -12.29 8.17 -21.83
N TYR A 172 -13.01 7.20 -22.40
CA TYR A 172 -13.15 7.04 -23.85
C TYR A 172 -13.98 8.15 -24.52
N LYS A 173 -14.74 8.94 -23.76
CA LYS A 173 -15.47 10.10 -24.29
C LYS A 173 -14.63 11.37 -24.25
N CYS A 174 -13.59 11.41 -23.42
CA CYS A 174 -12.62 12.50 -23.43
C CYS A 174 -11.84 12.51 -24.76
N PRO A 175 -11.57 13.70 -25.33
CA PRO A 175 -10.66 13.81 -26.46
C PRO A 175 -9.26 13.32 -26.12
N LEU A 176 -8.48 12.92 -27.14
CA LEU A 176 -7.13 12.36 -26.94
C LEU A 176 -6.24 13.28 -26.10
N THR A 177 -6.28 14.59 -26.35
CA THR A 177 -5.50 15.61 -25.62
C THR A 177 -5.79 15.68 -24.11
N ARG A 178 -6.91 15.09 -23.68
CA ARG A 178 -7.44 15.05 -22.31
C ARG A 178 -7.39 13.66 -21.67
N ARG A 179 -6.95 12.63 -22.38
CA ARG A 179 -6.85 11.25 -21.87
C ARG A 179 -5.50 11.03 -21.21
N ALA A 180 -5.51 10.63 -19.94
CA ALA A 180 -4.31 10.24 -19.21
C ALA A 180 -4.57 8.98 -18.37
N ALA A 181 -3.52 8.22 -18.08
CA ALA A 181 -3.60 7.05 -17.21
C ALA A 181 -2.38 6.96 -16.30
N VAL A 182 -2.57 6.39 -15.11
CA VAL A 182 -1.51 6.19 -14.11
C VAL A 182 -1.50 4.74 -13.64
N LEU A 183 -0.31 4.22 -13.37
CA LEU A 183 -0.09 2.85 -12.91
C LEU A 183 0.07 2.82 -11.39
N ILE A 184 -0.85 2.13 -10.71
CA ILE A 184 -0.69 1.69 -9.32
C ILE A 184 -0.03 0.32 -9.36
N LEU A 185 1.30 0.30 -9.35
CA LEU A 185 2.07 -0.93 -9.35
C LEU A 185 2.24 -1.43 -7.91
N LEU A 186 1.59 -2.54 -7.60
CA LEU A 186 1.66 -3.22 -6.32
C LEU A 186 2.64 -4.39 -6.37
N TYR A 187 3.37 -4.62 -5.29
CA TYR A 187 4.14 -5.85 -5.09
C TYR A 187 4.09 -6.22 -3.62
N ALA A 188 4.21 -7.51 -3.31
CA ALA A 188 4.34 -7.98 -1.93
C ALA A 188 5.81 -7.89 -1.51
N ASP A 189 6.06 -7.32 -0.33
CA ASP A 189 7.38 -7.42 0.31
C ASP A 189 7.60 -8.83 0.91
N ARG A 190 8.73 -9.01 1.62
CA ARG A 190 9.06 -10.30 2.24
C ARG A 190 8.08 -10.71 3.34
N GLY A 191 7.41 -9.75 3.98
CA GLY A 191 6.39 -9.99 4.99
C GLY A 191 5.02 -10.34 4.40
N GLY A 192 4.86 -10.19 3.08
CA GLY A 192 3.58 -10.35 2.39
C GLY A 192 2.78 -9.05 2.30
N ASP A 193 3.29 -7.95 2.86
CA ASP A 193 2.60 -6.66 2.82
C ASP A 193 2.69 -6.07 1.41
N LEU A 194 1.54 -5.63 0.89
CA LEU A 194 1.51 -4.90 -0.37
C LEU A 194 2.16 -3.53 -0.20
N LYS A 195 3.12 -3.25 -1.08
CA LYS A 195 3.71 -1.93 -1.27
C LYS A 195 3.30 -1.38 -2.62
N VAL A 196 3.21 -0.05 -2.72
CA VAL A 196 2.99 0.67 -3.98
C VAL A 196 4.26 1.37 -4.42
N VAL A 197 4.52 1.37 -5.73
CA VAL A 197 5.64 2.09 -6.36
C VAL A 197 5.22 3.51 -6.74
N LEU A 198 6.04 4.48 -6.36
CA LEU A 198 5.85 5.91 -6.60
C LEU A 198 7.13 6.53 -7.17
N THR A 199 6.98 7.65 -7.88
CA THR A 199 8.09 8.40 -8.48
C THR A 199 8.17 9.79 -7.87
N ILE A 200 9.37 10.35 -7.80
CA ILE A 200 9.61 11.78 -7.60
C ILE A 200 9.97 12.37 -8.96
N ARG A 201 9.17 13.31 -9.46
CA ARG A 201 9.42 13.94 -10.77
C ARG A 201 10.73 14.75 -10.75
N SER A 202 11.50 14.69 -11.84
CA SER A 202 12.76 15.42 -11.98
C SER A 202 12.58 16.94 -11.85
N ALA A 203 13.56 17.61 -11.24
CA ALA A 203 13.53 19.06 -11.01
C ALA A 203 13.58 19.88 -12.31
N GLY A 204 14.05 19.29 -13.41
CA GLY A 204 14.15 19.92 -14.73
C GLY A 204 12.84 19.95 -15.51
N LEU A 205 11.80 19.26 -15.06
CA LEU A 205 10.49 19.27 -15.71
C LEU A 205 9.77 20.60 -15.47
N LYS A 206 9.15 21.13 -16.53
CA LYS A 206 8.44 22.42 -16.48
C LYS A 206 7.31 22.47 -15.44
N ASN A 207 6.76 21.31 -15.03
CA ASN A 207 5.60 21.18 -14.15
C ASN A 207 5.80 20.15 -13.05
N TYR A 208 5.29 20.44 -11.84
CA TYR A 208 5.26 19.53 -10.69
C TYR A 208 6.63 18.97 -10.28
N ALA A 209 7.70 19.69 -10.60
CA ALA A 209 9.08 19.36 -10.25
C ALA A 209 9.22 19.02 -8.76
N GLY A 210 9.81 17.85 -8.45
CA GLY A 210 10.06 17.40 -7.07
C GLY A 210 8.84 16.86 -6.31
N GLN A 211 7.70 16.66 -6.98
CA GLN A 211 6.50 16.11 -6.35
C GLN A 211 6.42 14.59 -6.55
N ALA A 212 5.85 13.91 -5.55
CA ALA A 212 5.53 12.49 -5.66
C ALA A 212 4.33 12.26 -6.57
N ALA A 213 4.44 11.26 -7.45
CA ALA A 213 3.38 10.87 -8.38
C ALA A 213 3.38 9.35 -8.57
N LEU A 214 2.28 8.84 -9.13
CA LEU A 214 2.25 7.51 -9.73
C LEU A 214 2.90 7.60 -11.14
N PRO A 215 3.61 6.57 -11.61
CA PRO A 215 4.04 6.51 -13.00
C PRO A 215 2.85 6.65 -13.94
N GLY A 216 2.96 7.49 -14.96
CA GLY A 216 1.84 7.71 -15.87
C GLY A 216 1.89 9.03 -16.61
N GLY A 217 1.01 9.15 -17.60
CA GLY A 217 1.02 10.27 -18.53
C GLY A 217 -0.16 10.23 -19.48
N LYS A 218 0.00 10.91 -20.62
CA LYS A 218 -1.08 11.08 -21.59
C LYS A 218 -1.12 9.91 -22.56
N SER A 219 -2.30 9.63 -23.10
CA SER A 219 -2.40 8.71 -24.21
C SER A 219 -1.86 9.35 -25.48
N ASP A 220 -1.08 8.58 -26.24
CA ASP A 220 -0.50 8.99 -27.52
C ASP A 220 -1.48 8.75 -28.68
N THR A 221 -2.34 7.73 -28.56
CA THR A 221 -3.28 7.33 -29.62
C THR A 221 -4.66 6.96 -29.08
N LEU A 222 -5.70 7.10 -29.91
CA LEU A 222 -7.07 6.74 -29.53
C LEU A 222 -7.26 5.23 -29.32
N GLN A 223 -6.34 4.41 -29.83
CA GLN A 223 -6.36 2.95 -29.78
C GLN A 223 -5.77 2.41 -28.47
N GLU A 224 -4.97 3.19 -27.75
CA GLU A 224 -4.45 2.76 -26.46
C GLU A 224 -5.58 2.60 -25.44
N THR A 225 -5.57 1.46 -24.76
CA THR A 225 -6.36 1.33 -23.53
C THR A 225 -5.68 2.14 -22.41
N PRO A 226 -6.42 2.49 -21.34
CA PRO A 226 -5.83 3.12 -20.17
C PRO A 226 -4.64 2.33 -19.60
N PHE A 227 -4.77 1.01 -19.49
CA PHE A 227 -3.69 0.16 -19.00
C PHE A 227 -2.46 0.17 -19.92
N MET A 228 -2.64 0.15 -21.24
CA MET A 228 -1.52 0.27 -22.20
C MET A 228 -0.79 1.60 -22.04
N THR A 229 -1.55 2.70 -21.92
CA THR A 229 -0.99 4.04 -21.68
C THR A 229 -0.16 4.05 -20.38
N ALA A 230 -0.73 3.56 -19.28
CA ALA A 230 -0.06 3.51 -17.98
C ALA A 230 1.20 2.62 -17.99
N ARG A 231 1.18 1.51 -18.72
CA ARG A 231 2.33 0.60 -18.87
C ARG A 231 3.45 1.21 -19.72
N ARG A 232 3.12 1.89 -20.82
CA ARG A 232 4.09 2.60 -21.67
C ARG A 232 4.82 3.67 -20.86
N GLU A 233 4.07 4.51 -20.17
CA GLU A 233 4.61 5.57 -19.31
C GLU A 233 5.47 5.01 -18.16
N ALA A 234 5.04 3.91 -17.53
CA ALA A 234 5.86 3.24 -16.52
C ALA A 234 7.16 2.63 -17.10
N PHE A 235 7.14 2.16 -18.35
CA PHE A 235 8.35 1.71 -19.02
C PHE A 235 9.33 2.88 -19.28
N GLU A 236 8.82 4.03 -19.71
CA GLU A 236 9.61 5.24 -19.96
C GLU A 236 10.19 5.84 -18.67
N GLU A 237 9.36 5.99 -17.63
CA GLU A 237 9.75 6.66 -16.40
C GLU A 237 10.63 5.80 -15.47
N ILE A 238 10.26 4.52 -15.29
CA ILE A 238 10.86 3.63 -14.27
C ILE A 238 11.43 2.34 -14.86
N GLY A 239 11.50 2.23 -16.18
CA GLY A 239 12.13 1.09 -16.86
C GLY A 239 11.36 -0.22 -16.72
N LEU A 240 10.09 -0.19 -16.31
CA LEU A 240 9.26 -1.37 -16.09
C LEU A 240 8.93 -2.05 -17.43
N PRO A 241 9.51 -3.23 -17.76
CA PRO A 241 9.39 -3.81 -19.09
C PRO A 241 7.94 -4.09 -19.51
N MET A 242 7.63 -3.83 -20.79
CA MET A 242 6.29 -4.01 -21.36
C MET A 242 5.85 -5.48 -21.47
N SER A 243 6.81 -6.40 -21.69
CA SER A 243 6.57 -7.84 -21.82
C SER A 243 7.23 -8.60 -20.67
N ASP A 244 6.53 -9.60 -20.16
CA ASP A 244 7.02 -10.49 -19.10
C ASP A 244 8.32 -11.22 -19.50
N GLN A 245 8.56 -11.44 -20.80
CA GLN A 245 9.80 -12.05 -21.30
C GLN A 245 11.05 -11.19 -21.04
N ASN A 246 10.86 -9.88 -20.90
CA ASN A 246 11.91 -8.91 -20.61
C ASN A 246 12.07 -8.65 -19.11
N LEU A 247 11.22 -9.24 -18.27
CA LEU A 247 11.40 -9.24 -16.82
C LEU A 247 12.44 -10.30 -16.42
N PRO A 248 13.05 -10.18 -15.23
CA PRO A 248 13.83 -11.27 -14.66
C PRO A 248 13.00 -12.57 -14.63
N PRO A 249 13.62 -13.75 -14.81
CA PRO A 249 12.88 -15.00 -14.94
C PRO A 249 11.89 -15.25 -13.80
N GLY A 250 10.63 -15.52 -14.16
CA GLY A 250 9.55 -15.85 -13.23
C GLY A 250 8.73 -14.66 -12.71
N TYR A 251 9.18 -13.43 -12.94
CA TYR A 251 8.36 -12.25 -12.65
C TYR A 251 7.32 -12.02 -13.75
N THR A 252 6.13 -11.59 -13.35
CA THR A 252 5.03 -11.26 -14.27
C THR A 252 4.28 -10.03 -13.78
N VAL A 253 3.77 -9.21 -14.71
CA VAL A 253 2.88 -8.10 -14.35
C VAL A 253 1.44 -8.45 -14.70
N GLU A 254 0.61 -8.61 -13.66
CA GLU A 254 -0.81 -8.90 -13.79
C GLU A 254 -1.62 -7.60 -13.75
N HIS A 255 -2.49 -7.37 -14.73
CA HIS A 255 -3.50 -6.31 -14.66
C HIS A 255 -4.65 -6.76 -13.74
N LEU A 256 -4.90 -6.04 -12.66
CA LEU A 256 -5.96 -6.40 -11.69
C LEU A 256 -7.29 -5.74 -12.02
N THR A 257 -7.30 -4.40 -12.10
CA THR A 257 -8.51 -3.60 -12.31
C THR A 257 -8.19 -2.16 -12.67
N GLU A 258 -9.20 -1.39 -13.07
CA GLU A 258 -9.12 0.05 -13.31
C GLU A 258 -10.15 0.79 -12.46
N LEU A 259 -9.72 1.83 -11.74
CA LEU A 259 -10.59 2.64 -10.88
C LEU A 259 -11.27 3.77 -11.66
N PRO A 260 -12.40 4.33 -11.16
CA PRO A 260 -13.03 5.52 -11.73
C PRO A 260 -12.06 6.65 -12.07
N SER A 261 -12.29 7.32 -13.20
CA SER A 261 -11.41 8.38 -13.69
C SER A 261 -11.49 9.59 -12.77
N ASN A 262 -10.34 10.17 -12.43
CA ASN A 262 -10.23 11.40 -11.66
C ASN A 262 -10.07 12.59 -12.61
N LEU A 263 -10.63 13.75 -12.26
CA LEU A 263 -10.51 14.96 -13.07
C LEU A 263 -9.38 15.85 -12.54
N ALA A 264 -8.34 16.01 -13.33
CA ALA A 264 -7.27 16.95 -12.98
C ALA A 264 -7.75 18.40 -13.13
N MET A 265 -7.17 19.31 -12.36
CA MET A 265 -7.39 20.76 -12.56
C MET A 265 -6.99 21.25 -13.96
N THR A 266 -6.09 20.54 -14.61
CA THR A 266 -5.73 20.74 -16.02
C THR A 266 -6.75 20.13 -17.00
N GLU A 267 -7.92 19.73 -16.48
CA GLU A 267 -9.04 19.12 -17.19
C GLU A 267 -8.63 17.81 -17.90
N LEU A 268 -7.65 17.08 -17.36
CA LEU A 268 -7.31 15.74 -17.83
C LEU A 268 -8.17 14.72 -17.10
N GLY A 269 -8.78 13.79 -17.84
CA GLY A 269 -9.38 12.59 -17.27
C GLY A 269 -8.29 11.56 -17.03
N VAL A 270 -7.92 11.35 -15.77
CA VAL A 270 -6.84 10.45 -15.35
C VAL A 270 -7.46 9.13 -14.91
N ARG A 271 -7.19 8.04 -15.63
CA ARG A 271 -7.67 6.69 -15.28
C ARG A 271 -6.60 5.95 -14.46
N PRO A 272 -6.87 5.59 -13.19
CA PRO A 272 -5.95 4.77 -12.41
C PRO A 272 -6.08 3.30 -12.77
N CYS A 273 -4.96 2.66 -13.11
CA CYS A 273 -4.88 1.24 -13.44
C CYS A 273 -4.06 0.51 -12.38
N VAL A 274 -4.60 -0.55 -11.79
CA VAL A 274 -3.94 -1.32 -10.73
C VAL A 274 -3.30 -2.56 -11.35
N ALA A 275 -2.02 -2.77 -11.08
CA ALA A 275 -1.29 -3.95 -11.49
C ALA A 275 -0.54 -4.59 -10.34
N TYR A 276 -0.38 -5.90 -10.38
CA TYR A 276 0.42 -6.65 -9.44
C TYR A 276 1.69 -7.20 -10.10
N LEU A 277 2.83 -6.81 -9.56
CA LEU A 277 4.12 -7.38 -9.90
C LEU A 277 4.33 -8.64 -9.06
N LYS A 278 4.12 -9.80 -9.68
CA LYS A 278 4.24 -11.09 -9.04
C LYS A 278 5.70 -11.48 -8.90
N THR A 279 6.15 -11.62 -7.66
CA THR A 279 7.46 -12.18 -7.32
C THR A 279 7.43 -13.70 -7.49
N PRO A 280 8.40 -14.31 -8.21
CA PRO A 280 8.49 -15.76 -8.33
C PRO A 280 8.93 -16.41 -7.01
N PRO A 281 8.70 -17.72 -6.84
CA PRO A 281 9.34 -18.45 -5.76
C PRO A 281 10.87 -18.43 -5.90
N PRO A 282 11.61 -18.62 -4.79
CA PRO A 282 13.06 -18.84 -4.82
C PRO A 282 13.47 -19.89 -5.86
N SER A 283 14.57 -19.61 -6.57
CA SER A 283 15.16 -20.52 -7.56
C SER A 283 16.68 -20.57 -7.42
N ASP A 284 17.32 -21.52 -8.09
CA ASP A 284 18.78 -21.63 -8.12
C ASP A 284 19.47 -20.34 -8.60
N ARG A 285 18.80 -19.57 -9.47
CA ARG A 285 19.29 -18.29 -10.00
C ARG A 285 19.04 -17.11 -9.06
N ASN A 286 17.98 -17.16 -8.27
CA ASN A 286 17.65 -16.11 -7.31
C ASN A 286 17.03 -16.74 -6.05
N LYS A 287 17.85 -16.90 -5.02
CA LYS A 287 17.44 -17.52 -3.75
C LYS A 287 16.49 -16.64 -2.94
N ASN A 288 16.57 -15.31 -3.11
CA ASN A 288 15.81 -14.34 -2.33
C ASN A 288 15.21 -13.29 -3.30
N PRO A 289 14.18 -13.66 -4.08
CA PRO A 289 13.58 -12.75 -5.05
C PRO A 289 12.89 -11.59 -4.35
N ASP A 290 13.15 -10.38 -4.84
CA ASP A 290 12.66 -9.13 -4.26
C ASP A 290 12.33 -8.15 -5.38
N ALA A 291 11.04 -7.89 -5.62
CA ALA A 291 10.59 -7.08 -6.75
C ALA A 291 11.20 -5.66 -6.73
N ALA A 292 11.34 -5.04 -5.56
CA ALA A 292 11.89 -3.70 -5.45
C ALA A 292 13.36 -3.66 -5.85
N ARG A 293 14.16 -4.63 -5.37
CA ARG A 293 15.58 -4.70 -5.70
C ARG A 293 15.83 -5.19 -7.13
N ASP A 294 15.05 -6.17 -7.59
CA ASP A 294 15.35 -6.92 -8.80
C ASP A 294 14.81 -6.25 -10.08
N ILE A 295 13.79 -5.38 -9.97
CA ILE A 295 13.12 -4.74 -11.12
C ILE A 295 13.20 -3.22 -11.11
N LEU A 296 13.10 -2.56 -9.96
CA LEU A 296 13.04 -1.09 -9.91
C LEU A 296 14.37 -0.31 -10.16
N PRO A 297 15.59 -0.89 -10.31
CA PRO A 297 16.80 -0.06 -10.40
C PRO A 297 17.11 0.52 -11.80
N LYS A 298 16.14 0.65 -12.72
CA LYS A 298 16.35 1.25 -14.05
C LYS A 298 15.54 2.53 -14.24
N LEU A 299 16.04 3.62 -13.68
CA LEU A 299 15.39 4.94 -13.71
C LEU A 299 15.86 5.79 -14.90
N ASP A 300 14.95 6.47 -15.60
CA ASP A 300 15.33 7.57 -16.48
C ASP A 300 15.44 8.88 -15.69
N ALA A 301 16.68 9.35 -15.52
CA ALA A 301 17.00 10.60 -14.82
C ALA A 301 16.39 11.86 -15.47
N ARG A 302 15.94 11.79 -16.74
CA ARG A 302 15.29 12.92 -17.43
C ARG A 302 13.89 13.20 -16.90
N GLU A 303 13.16 12.17 -16.52
CA GLU A 303 11.75 12.27 -16.12
C GLU A 303 11.57 12.06 -14.62
N VAL A 304 12.31 11.12 -14.04
CA VAL A 304 12.19 10.73 -12.64
C VAL A 304 13.51 10.94 -11.90
N ALA A 305 13.44 11.65 -10.78
CA ALA A 305 14.57 11.90 -9.89
C ALA A 305 14.82 10.71 -8.95
N ALA A 306 13.74 10.06 -8.51
CA ALA A 306 13.78 8.89 -7.63
C ALA A 306 12.54 8.02 -7.79
N VAL A 307 12.68 6.72 -7.57
CA VAL A 307 11.56 5.82 -7.27
C VAL A 307 11.58 5.50 -5.79
N PHE A 308 10.40 5.47 -5.18
CA PHE A 308 10.26 5.03 -3.81
C PHE A 308 9.01 4.18 -3.62
N THR A 309 8.96 3.47 -2.51
CA THR A 309 7.84 2.58 -2.20
C THR A 309 7.22 2.92 -0.85
N ALA A 310 5.92 2.69 -0.74
CA ALA A 310 5.14 2.97 0.46
C ALA A 310 4.27 1.75 0.83
N PRO A 311 4.06 1.45 2.13
CA PRO A 311 3.08 0.44 2.55
C PRO A 311 1.68 0.83 2.06
N PHE A 312 1.05 -0.04 1.28
CA PHE A 312 -0.18 0.31 0.57
C PHE A 312 -1.36 0.50 1.53
N GLN A 313 -1.44 -0.32 2.58
CA GLN A 313 -2.48 -0.17 3.60
C GLN A 313 -2.34 1.12 4.43
N ASN A 314 -1.13 1.65 4.61
CA ASN A 314 -0.94 2.86 5.42
C ASN A 314 -1.71 4.07 4.85
N PHE A 315 -2.08 4.05 3.57
CA PHE A 315 -2.95 5.09 2.98
C PHE A 315 -4.38 5.09 3.55
N LEU A 316 -4.75 4.14 4.43
CA LEU A 316 -6.00 4.15 5.19
C LEU A 316 -5.83 4.59 6.65
N ARG A 317 -4.59 4.84 7.09
CA ARG A 317 -4.26 5.08 8.49
C ARG A 317 -3.92 6.53 8.76
N GLU A 318 -4.29 7.02 9.95
CA GLU A 318 -3.87 8.35 10.41
C GLU A 318 -2.41 8.38 10.86
N LYS A 319 -1.88 7.24 11.30
CA LYS A 319 -0.50 7.09 11.78
C LYS A 319 0.23 6.04 10.97
N ASP A 320 1.55 6.19 10.88
CA ASP A 320 2.41 5.19 10.28
C ASP A 320 2.25 3.86 11.04
N ILE A 321 1.98 2.77 10.33
CA ILE A 321 1.81 1.45 10.98
C ILE A 321 3.17 0.93 11.48
N ASP A 322 4.26 1.27 10.78
CA ASP A 322 5.60 0.80 11.13
C ASP A 322 6.13 1.54 12.38
N PRO A 323 6.26 0.86 13.54
CA PRO A 323 6.73 1.48 14.76
C PRO A 323 8.15 2.03 14.63
N GLU A 324 9.02 1.33 13.88
CA GLU A 324 10.40 1.73 13.66
C GLU A 324 10.45 3.03 12.85
N ALA A 325 9.63 3.14 11.80
CA ALA A 325 9.53 4.36 11.01
C ALA A 325 9.00 5.55 11.83
N ARG A 326 8.04 5.34 12.74
CA ARG A 326 7.54 6.41 13.62
C ARG A 326 8.60 6.94 14.59
N GLU A 327 9.41 6.04 15.14
CA GLU A 327 10.40 6.40 16.17
C GLU A 327 11.67 7.00 15.54
N ASN A 328 12.10 6.48 14.39
CA ASN A 328 13.40 6.82 13.81
C ASN A 328 13.34 7.85 12.68
N VAL A 329 12.17 8.07 12.05
CA VAL A 329 12.03 9.03 10.95
C VAL A 329 11.16 10.22 11.38
N PRO A 330 11.75 11.41 11.58
CA PRO A 330 11.02 12.57 12.10
C PRO A 330 9.89 13.00 11.16
N GLY A 331 8.78 13.47 11.75
CA GLY A 331 7.57 13.90 11.04
C GLY A 331 6.39 12.96 11.23
N GLU A 332 5.19 13.44 10.89
CA GLU A 332 3.95 12.66 10.97
C GLU A 332 3.65 11.97 9.63
N TRP A 333 2.83 10.91 9.66
CA TRP A 333 2.45 10.17 8.46
C TRP A 333 1.40 10.91 7.62
N TYR A 334 0.37 11.48 8.25
CA TYR A 334 -0.79 12.01 7.54
C TYR A 334 -1.21 13.38 8.06
N ARG A 335 -1.58 14.27 7.13
CA ARG A 335 -2.32 15.51 7.38
C ARG A 335 -3.50 15.62 6.42
N GLY A 336 -4.70 15.81 6.96
CA GLY A 336 -5.90 16.11 6.20
C GLY A 336 -6.30 17.57 6.33
N SER A 337 -6.80 18.15 5.25
CA SER A 337 -7.38 19.50 5.27
C SER A 337 -8.61 19.56 4.36
N TRP A 338 -9.69 20.16 4.85
CA TRP A 338 -10.85 20.43 4.00
C TRP A 338 -10.59 21.66 3.16
N HIS A 339 -10.80 21.52 1.86
CA HIS A 339 -10.79 22.63 0.93
C HIS A 339 -12.14 22.71 0.22
N SER A 340 -12.70 23.93 0.17
CA SER A 340 -13.84 24.18 -0.69
C SER A 340 -13.33 24.32 -2.12
N TRP A 341 -13.57 23.31 -2.94
CA TRP A 341 -13.38 23.43 -4.38
C TRP A 341 -14.74 23.66 -5.03
N HIS A 342 -14.97 24.90 -5.44
CA HIS A 342 -16.20 25.34 -6.13
C HIS A 342 -17.50 24.84 -5.48
N GLU A 343 -17.65 25.04 -4.15
CA GLU A 343 -18.83 24.66 -3.34
C GLU A 343 -18.97 23.17 -3.00
N THR A 344 -18.04 22.32 -3.43
CA THR A 344 -17.95 20.92 -3.01
C THR A 344 -16.81 20.78 -2.01
N ALA A 345 -17.09 20.21 -0.83
CA ALA A 345 -16.05 19.93 0.15
C ALA A 345 -15.16 18.81 -0.41
N TRP A 346 -13.90 19.13 -0.67
CA TRP A 346 -12.92 18.18 -1.15
C TRP A 346 -11.85 17.98 -0.08
N ARG A 347 -11.59 16.73 0.28
CA ARG A 347 -10.56 16.42 1.28
C ARG A 347 -9.20 16.36 0.61
N MET A 348 -8.32 17.28 0.99
CA MET A 348 -6.91 17.25 0.60
C MET A 348 -6.15 16.35 1.57
N HIS A 349 -5.76 15.17 1.07
CA HIS A 349 -4.89 14.24 1.78
C HIS A 349 -3.42 14.59 1.52
N GLN A 350 -2.61 14.60 2.57
CA GLN A 350 -1.16 14.73 2.51
C GLN A 350 -0.54 13.60 3.33
N PHE A 351 0.19 12.71 2.68
CA PHE A 351 0.95 11.64 3.32
C PHE A 351 2.44 11.95 3.21
N PHE A 352 3.19 11.69 4.28
CA PHE A 352 4.64 11.91 4.34
C PHE A 352 5.32 10.55 4.54
N VAL A 353 5.68 9.94 3.41
CA VAL A 353 6.21 8.59 3.36
C VAL A 353 7.65 8.55 3.84
N PRO A 354 8.00 7.72 4.84
CA PRO A 354 9.38 7.54 5.30
C PRO A 354 10.35 7.17 4.18
N VAL A 355 11.47 7.87 4.13
CA VAL A 355 12.56 7.61 3.19
C VAL A 355 13.68 6.87 3.90
N THR A 356 13.92 5.64 3.49
CA THR A 356 15.04 4.82 3.96
C THR A 356 15.86 4.33 2.78
N ARG A 357 17.07 3.79 3.05
CA ARG A 357 17.94 3.25 2.00
C ARG A 357 17.32 2.05 1.26
N SER A 358 16.37 1.35 1.87
CA SER A 358 15.67 0.21 1.28
C SER A 358 14.40 0.60 0.52
N THR A 359 13.83 1.77 0.80
CA THR A 359 12.56 2.22 0.19
C THR A 359 12.76 3.24 -0.93
N VAL A 360 13.97 3.76 -1.15
CA VAL A 360 14.26 4.78 -2.17
C VAL A 360 15.41 4.39 -3.08
N PHE A 361 15.16 4.50 -4.38
CA PHE A 361 16.10 4.28 -5.47
C PHE A 361 16.29 5.60 -6.21
N LEU A 362 17.51 6.13 -6.23
CA LEU A 362 17.82 7.42 -6.87
C LEU A 362 18.29 7.20 -8.32
N ALA A 363 17.86 8.07 -9.23
CA ALA A 363 18.33 8.02 -10.61
C ALA A 363 19.82 8.38 -10.68
N LYS A 364 20.62 7.61 -11.42
CA LYS A 364 22.03 7.95 -11.66
C LYS A 364 22.08 9.16 -12.58
N ARG A 365 22.66 10.28 -12.12
CA ARG A 365 22.88 11.46 -12.97
C ARG A 365 23.79 11.06 -14.15
N PRO A 366 23.43 11.35 -15.41
CA PRO A 366 24.33 11.13 -16.54
C PRO A 366 25.58 11.99 -16.40
N THR A 367 26.75 11.41 -16.69
CA THR A 367 28.08 12.02 -16.53
C THR A 367 28.33 13.27 -17.39
N SER A 368 27.41 13.62 -18.30
CA SER A 368 27.53 14.74 -19.24
C SER A 368 26.52 15.89 -19.01
N TYR A 369 25.81 15.94 -17.89
CA TYR A 369 24.92 17.06 -17.60
C TYR A 369 25.70 18.32 -17.19
N THR A 370 25.97 19.22 -18.13
CA THR A 370 26.31 20.61 -17.83
C THR A 370 25.05 21.33 -17.35
N ASP A 371 25.08 21.81 -16.11
CA ASP A 371 24.04 22.66 -15.54
C ASP A 371 23.76 23.84 -16.50
N PRO A 372 22.54 24.03 -17.04
CA PRO A 372 22.26 25.11 -17.98
C PRO A 372 22.30 26.51 -17.36
N ARG A 373 22.67 26.65 -16.08
CA ARG A 373 22.74 27.94 -15.40
C ARG A 373 24.15 28.26 -14.92
N PRO A 374 24.86 29.23 -15.55
CA PRO A 374 25.98 29.86 -14.86
C PRO A 374 25.46 30.65 -13.66
N PRO A 375 26.23 30.75 -12.56
CA PRO A 375 25.82 31.50 -11.38
C PRO A 375 25.67 32.98 -11.74
N LYS A 376 24.44 33.50 -11.74
CA LYS A 376 24.21 34.93 -11.96
C LYS A 376 24.70 35.72 -10.75
N ALA A 377 25.76 36.50 -10.98
CA ALA A 377 26.16 37.59 -10.11
C ALA A 377 25.00 38.57 -9.93
N ARG A 378 24.81 39.03 -8.67
CA ARG A 378 23.97 40.18 -8.34
C ARG A 378 24.43 41.38 -9.16
N ASN A 379 23.54 42.01 -9.92
CA ASN A 379 23.48 43.46 -10.01
C ASN A 379 22.16 43.98 -10.60
N THR A 380 21.85 45.18 -10.14
CA THR A 380 20.67 46.02 -10.31
C THR A 380 20.53 46.64 -11.71
N THR A 381 19.38 47.30 -11.91
CA THR A 381 19.05 48.42 -12.83
C THR A 381 18.42 48.13 -14.22
N THR A 382 17.14 48.54 -14.31
CA THR A 382 16.43 49.32 -15.36
C THR A 382 16.48 48.94 -16.86
N GLY A 383 15.30 48.64 -17.40
CA GLY A 383 14.71 49.34 -18.57
C GLY A 383 14.85 48.73 -19.98
N ALA A 384 13.68 48.60 -20.65
CA ALA A 384 13.40 48.69 -22.10
C ALA A 384 12.84 47.43 -22.80
N LYS A 385 11.77 47.67 -23.59
CA LYS A 385 10.98 46.72 -24.40
C LYS A 385 11.64 46.44 -25.76
N SER A 386 11.52 45.21 -26.27
CA SER A 386 11.39 44.91 -27.71
C SER A 386 10.78 43.52 -27.96
N SER A 387 10.11 43.40 -29.11
CA SER A 387 9.19 42.37 -29.58
C SER A 387 9.82 41.16 -30.30
N GLY A 388 9.14 39.99 -30.22
CA GLY A 388 9.02 39.01 -31.31
C GLY A 388 9.76 37.66 -31.20
N SER A 389 9.05 36.58 -30.87
CA SER A 389 8.82 35.40 -31.74
C SER A 389 8.25 34.21 -30.93
N SER A 390 7.31 33.51 -31.55
CA SER A 390 6.38 32.52 -31.00
C SER A 390 6.95 31.11 -30.87
N SER A 391 6.82 30.52 -29.69
CA SER A 391 6.86 29.06 -29.47
C SER A 391 5.87 28.70 -28.34
N PRO A 392 5.18 27.55 -28.40
CA PRO A 392 3.98 27.29 -27.61
C PRO A 392 4.31 27.21 -26.11
N GLN A 393 3.87 28.22 -25.37
CA GLN A 393 4.04 28.33 -23.93
C GLN A 393 2.98 27.47 -23.24
N SER A 394 3.42 26.44 -22.51
CA SER A 394 2.60 25.67 -21.59
C SER A 394 2.24 26.55 -20.39
N SER A 395 1.06 27.16 -20.43
CA SER A 395 0.54 28.05 -19.38
C SER A 395 0.02 27.22 -18.19
N LEU A 396 0.92 26.99 -17.22
CA LEU A 396 0.63 26.29 -15.98
C LEU A 396 0.90 27.23 -14.80
N GLN A 397 -0.11 28.04 -14.46
CA GLN A 397 -0.30 28.53 -13.09
C GLN A 397 -1.73 28.16 -12.61
N PRO A 398 -1.86 27.49 -11.44
CA PRO A 398 -3.13 27.00 -10.88
C PRO A 398 -3.79 27.97 -9.87
N PRO A 399 -5.05 27.70 -9.44
CA PRO A 399 -5.77 28.49 -8.43
C PRO A 399 -5.47 28.11 -6.96
N LEU A 400 -4.66 27.07 -6.67
CA LEU A 400 -4.12 26.90 -5.31
C LEU A 400 -3.04 27.97 -5.08
N PRO A 401 -2.98 28.61 -3.89
CA PRO A 401 -1.91 29.55 -3.59
C PRO A 401 -0.56 28.91 -3.92
N LYS A 402 0.32 29.63 -4.64
CA LYS A 402 1.69 29.18 -4.96
C LYS A 402 2.43 28.59 -3.76
N ALA A 403 2.05 28.98 -2.54
CA ALA A 403 2.53 28.42 -1.27
C ALA A 403 2.40 26.90 -1.16
N PHE A 404 1.34 26.25 -1.68
CA PHE A 404 1.17 24.79 -1.58
C PHE A 404 2.13 24.00 -2.47
N TYR A 405 2.52 24.60 -3.60
CA TYR A 405 3.44 24.02 -4.56
C TYR A 405 4.88 24.45 -4.35
N LYS A 406 5.15 25.33 -3.37
CA LYS A 406 6.52 25.58 -2.96
C LYS A 406 7.03 24.30 -2.30
N PRO A 407 8.09 23.67 -2.82
CA PRO A 407 8.84 22.74 -2.00
C PRO A 407 9.27 23.52 -0.75
N ASP A 408 9.27 22.88 0.42
CA ASP A 408 10.06 23.38 1.54
C ASP A 408 11.46 23.68 0.98
N SER A 409 12.10 24.75 1.46
CA SER A 409 13.31 25.35 0.87
C SER A 409 14.56 24.45 0.84
N GLN A 410 14.40 23.14 1.01
CA GLN A 410 15.38 22.08 0.99
C GLN A 410 15.08 21.11 -0.17
N ASP A 411 16.15 20.57 -0.78
CA ASP A 411 16.10 19.58 -1.86
C ASP A 411 15.10 18.45 -1.55
N PRO A 412 14.03 18.24 -2.36
CA PRO A 412 13.02 17.21 -2.11
C PRO A 412 13.61 15.82 -1.90
N LEU A 413 14.76 15.52 -2.52
CA LEU A 413 15.46 14.23 -2.41
C LEU A 413 16.24 14.06 -1.10
N GLN A 414 16.42 15.12 -0.32
CA GLN A 414 17.13 15.10 0.96
C GLN A 414 16.18 15.11 2.17
N GLN A 415 14.87 15.08 1.91
CA GLN A 415 13.88 15.07 2.99
C GLN A 415 13.77 13.67 3.62
N PRO A 416 13.61 13.58 4.96
CA PRO A 416 13.42 12.30 5.64
C PRO A 416 12.09 11.63 5.28
N ARG A 417 11.12 12.40 4.78
CA ARG A 417 9.83 11.91 4.31
C ARG A 417 9.47 12.57 2.98
N TYR A 418 8.97 11.79 2.03
CA TYR A 418 8.44 12.31 0.76
C TYR A 418 6.95 12.57 0.84
N ARG A 419 6.54 13.76 0.40
CA ARG A 419 5.14 14.19 0.45
C ARG A 419 4.35 13.70 -0.77
N VAL A 420 3.38 12.82 -0.52
CA VAL A 420 2.35 12.35 -1.46
C VAL A 420 1.05 13.11 -1.18
N PHE A 421 0.55 13.87 -2.15
CA PHE A 421 -0.61 14.75 -1.92
C PHE A 421 -1.48 14.92 -3.18
N GLY A 422 -2.61 15.60 -3.03
CA GLY A 422 -3.48 15.94 -4.15
C GLY A 422 -4.14 14.70 -4.77
N MET A 423 -4.23 14.68 -6.10
CA MET A 423 -4.87 13.58 -6.83
C MET A 423 -4.19 12.23 -6.56
N THR A 424 -2.86 12.19 -6.49
CA THR A 424 -2.12 10.96 -6.22
C THR A 424 -2.52 10.36 -4.87
N ALA A 425 -2.59 11.19 -3.82
CA ALA A 425 -3.03 10.74 -2.51
C ALA A 425 -4.49 10.27 -2.53
N ARG A 426 -5.38 10.97 -3.23
CA ARG A 426 -6.78 10.55 -3.38
C ARG A 426 -6.91 9.20 -4.06
N ILE A 427 -6.21 9.01 -5.19
CA ILE A 427 -6.20 7.74 -5.94
C ILE A 427 -5.71 6.59 -5.05
N LEU A 428 -4.68 6.81 -4.23
CA LEU A 428 -4.13 5.79 -3.34
C LEU A 428 -5.10 5.43 -2.22
N VAL A 429 -5.80 6.40 -1.63
CA VAL A 429 -6.86 6.15 -0.65
C VAL A 429 -7.97 5.31 -1.27
N ASP A 430 -8.51 5.72 -2.42
CA ASP A 430 -9.59 5.00 -3.11
C ASP A 430 -9.16 3.56 -3.45
N ALA A 431 -7.94 3.39 -3.97
CA ALA A 431 -7.39 2.08 -4.31
C ALA A 431 -7.17 1.19 -3.09
N ALA A 432 -6.66 1.74 -1.99
CA ALA A 432 -6.44 1.00 -0.76
C ALA A 432 -7.77 0.59 -0.11
N THR A 433 -8.78 1.46 -0.12
CA THR A 433 -10.14 1.14 0.37
C THR A 433 -10.73 -0.04 -0.39
N VAL A 434 -10.60 -0.05 -1.73
CA VAL A 434 -11.03 -1.21 -2.54
C VAL A 434 -10.23 -2.47 -2.19
N ALA A 435 -8.91 -2.36 -2.08
CA ALA A 435 -8.06 -3.51 -1.82
C ALA A 435 -8.34 -4.14 -0.44
N TYR A 436 -8.36 -3.36 0.63
CA TYR A 436 -8.48 -3.89 1.98
C TYR A 436 -9.95 -4.08 2.42
N GLY A 437 -10.90 -3.40 1.77
CA GLY A 437 -12.30 -3.42 2.19
C GLY A 437 -12.54 -2.64 3.49
N ASP A 438 -11.60 -1.77 3.85
CA ASP A 438 -11.59 -0.97 5.07
C ASP A 438 -11.83 0.51 4.75
N GLU A 439 -12.59 1.20 5.60
CA GLU A 439 -12.71 2.66 5.53
C GLU A 439 -11.44 3.34 6.09
N PRO A 440 -11.02 4.50 5.55
CA PRO A 440 -9.93 5.26 6.14
C PRO A 440 -10.27 5.76 7.55
N GLU A 441 -9.27 5.80 8.42
CA GLU A 441 -9.40 6.30 9.80
C GLU A 441 -9.67 7.81 9.89
N PHE A 442 -9.54 8.51 8.76
CA PHE A 442 -9.73 9.94 8.65
C PHE A 442 -10.87 10.28 7.71
N GLU A 443 -11.35 11.52 7.80
CA GLU A 443 -12.35 12.06 6.88
C GLU A 443 -11.88 11.93 5.42
N HIS A 444 -12.79 11.49 4.54
CA HIS A 444 -12.57 11.27 3.11
C HIS A 444 -13.84 11.58 2.31
N ASN A 445 -13.71 11.79 0.99
CA ASN A 445 -14.90 11.91 0.14
C ASN A 445 -15.59 10.54 -0.02
N SER A 446 -16.92 10.56 -0.13
CA SER A 446 -17.79 9.37 -0.12
C SER A 446 -17.88 8.61 -1.45
N HIS A 447 -17.23 9.05 -2.52
CA HIS A 447 -17.29 8.43 -3.84
C HIS A 447 -15.89 8.27 -4.46
N PHE A 448 -15.73 7.29 -5.34
CA PHE A 448 -14.46 7.08 -6.06
C PHE A 448 -14.42 7.85 -7.37
N GLY A 449 -13.30 8.56 -7.61
CA GLY A 449 -13.09 9.37 -8.81
C GLY A 449 -14.18 10.42 -9.08
N ASP A 450 -14.20 10.93 -10.31
CA ASP A 450 -14.97 12.11 -10.73
C ASP A 450 -15.79 11.84 -12.02
N GLU A 451 -16.17 10.59 -12.29
CA GLU A 451 -16.87 10.19 -13.53
C GLU A 451 -18.11 11.05 -13.83
N ASP A 452 -18.94 11.31 -12.82
CA ASP A 452 -20.13 12.16 -12.94
C ASP A 452 -19.79 13.60 -13.34
N MET A 453 -18.69 14.14 -12.80
CA MET A 453 -18.23 15.48 -13.11
C MET A 453 -17.68 15.56 -14.54
N ILE A 454 -16.91 14.55 -14.95
CA ILE A 454 -16.41 14.42 -16.32
C ILE A 454 -17.58 14.37 -17.31
N ALA A 455 -18.60 13.56 -17.02
CA ALA A 455 -19.81 13.47 -17.85
C ALA A 455 -20.52 14.82 -18.01
N LYS A 456 -20.67 15.58 -16.91
CA LYS A 456 -21.28 16.93 -16.93
C LYS A 456 -20.45 17.93 -17.73
N LEU A 457 -19.13 17.90 -17.59
CA LEU A 457 -18.24 18.79 -18.34
C LEU A 457 -18.19 18.46 -19.85
N LEU A 458 -18.29 17.18 -20.22
CA LEU A 458 -18.49 16.76 -21.60
C LEU A 458 -19.82 17.29 -22.15
N ALA A 459 -20.91 17.18 -21.40
CA ALA A 459 -22.24 17.62 -21.82
C ALA A 459 -22.34 19.12 -22.11
N ILE A 460 -21.56 19.96 -21.39
CA ILE A 460 -21.50 21.41 -21.64
C ILE A 460 -20.41 21.82 -22.65
N GLY A 461 -19.75 20.84 -23.30
CA GLY A 461 -18.70 21.09 -24.29
C GLY A 461 -17.41 21.68 -23.72
N ARG A 462 -17.15 21.54 -22.41
CA ARG A 462 -15.97 22.09 -21.74
C ARG A 462 -14.72 21.26 -21.99
N LEU A 463 -14.88 19.94 -22.08
CA LEU A 463 -13.80 18.98 -22.38
C LEU A 463 -13.64 18.80 -23.91
N SER A 464 -13.40 19.89 -24.64
CA SER A 464 -13.11 19.89 -26.09
C SER A 464 -11.61 19.67 -26.38
N GLU A 465 -11.30 19.34 -27.65
CA GLU A 465 -9.92 19.17 -28.16
C GLU A 465 -9.11 20.45 -28.04
N GLU A 466 -9.70 21.58 -28.42
CA GLU A 466 -9.10 22.90 -28.28
C GLU A 466 -9.31 23.43 -26.85
N ARG A 467 -8.21 23.75 -26.19
CA ARG A 467 -8.23 24.42 -24.89
C ARG A 467 -8.50 25.91 -25.14
N LYS A 468 -9.66 26.42 -24.71
CA LYS A 468 -9.92 27.87 -24.71
C LYS A 468 -8.91 28.54 -23.78
N GLU A 469 -7.98 29.29 -24.37
CA GLU A 469 -6.84 29.87 -23.67
C GLU A 469 -7.33 30.89 -22.62
N GLY A 470 -6.83 30.78 -21.38
CA GLY A 470 -7.20 31.68 -20.27
C GLY A 470 -8.36 31.22 -19.38
N GLU A 471 -9.12 30.18 -19.75
CA GLU A 471 -10.19 29.65 -18.90
C GLU A 471 -9.63 28.53 -17.99
N VAL A 472 -9.30 28.85 -16.73
CA VAL A 472 -9.20 27.84 -15.66
C VAL A 472 -10.62 27.31 -15.38
N LEU A 473 -10.79 26.06 -14.91
CA LEU A 473 -12.07 25.60 -14.35
C LEU A 473 -12.54 26.63 -13.30
N THR A 474 -13.49 27.48 -13.66
CA THR A 474 -14.02 28.52 -12.76
C THR A 474 -15.21 27.99 -11.97
N ARG A 475 -15.54 28.70 -10.88
CA ARG A 475 -16.74 28.41 -10.08
C ARG A 475 -18.00 28.40 -10.93
N GLU A 476 -18.10 29.34 -11.87
CA GLU A 476 -19.24 29.48 -12.77
C GLU A 476 -19.37 28.29 -13.74
N VAL A 477 -18.25 27.78 -14.27
CA VAL A 477 -18.25 26.59 -15.14
C VAL A 477 -18.69 25.34 -14.35
N MET A 478 -18.18 25.18 -13.13
CA MET A 478 -18.57 24.08 -12.24
C MET A 478 -20.04 24.15 -11.83
N GLN A 479 -20.57 25.34 -11.57
CA GLN A 479 -21.98 25.55 -11.27
C GLN A 479 -22.87 25.26 -12.48
N LYS A 480 -22.47 25.69 -13.69
CA LYS A 480 -23.14 25.33 -14.95
C LYS A 480 -23.16 23.81 -15.16
N ALA A 481 -22.03 23.13 -14.91
CA ALA A 481 -21.94 21.67 -14.99
C ALA A 481 -22.85 20.98 -13.97
N LYS A 482 -22.95 21.50 -12.73
CA LYS A 482 -23.82 20.95 -11.68
C LYS A 482 -25.31 21.01 -12.04
N VAL A 483 -25.73 22.03 -12.78
CA VAL A 483 -27.12 22.23 -13.23
C VAL A 483 -27.42 21.49 -14.55
N ALA A 484 -26.39 21.10 -15.31
CA ALA A 484 -26.55 20.33 -16.53
C ALA A 484 -27.12 18.92 -16.23
N ARG A 485 -28.33 18.64 -16.73
CA ARG A 485 -28.89 17.29 -16.71
C ARG A 485 -28.12 16.44 -17.71
N THR A 486 -27.53 15.34 -17.25
CA THR A 486 -26.98 14.30 -18.13
C THR A 486 -28.16 13.69 -18.90
N GLY A 487 -28.30 14.03 -20.18
CA GLY A 487 -29.32 13.45 -21.04
C GLY A 487 -29.06 11.96 -21.21
N GLY A 488 -29.77 11.13 -20.45
CA GLY A 488 -29.95 9.72 -20.81
C GLY A 488 -30.83 9.64 -22.06
N PRO A 489 -30.67 8.59 -22.90
CA PRO A 489 -31.57 8.38 -24.02
C PRO A 489 -33.01 8.31 -23.50
N LYS A 490 -33.93 9.04 -24.14
CA LYS A 490 -35.36 8.76 -23.98
C LYS A 490 -35.58 7.32 -24.49
N ILE A 491 -36.10 6.48 -23.59
CA ILE A 491 -36.51 5.09 -23.86
C ILE A 491 -37.44 5.06 -25.07
#